data_AF-A0A7C4UGB0-F1
#
_entry.id   AF-A0A7C4UGB0-F1
#
_cell.length_a   1.000
_cell.length_b   1.000
_cell.length_c   1.000
_cell.angle_alpha   90.00
_cell.angle_beta   90.00
_cell.angle_gamma   90.00
#
_symmetry.space_group_name_H-M   'P 1'
#
loop_
_entity.id
_entity.type
_entity.pdbx_description
1 polymer ?
#
loop_
_entity_poly.entity_id
_entity_poly.type
_entity_poly.pdbx_seq_one_letter_code
_entity_poly.pdbx_strand_id
1 'polypeptide(L)'
;MKRISIIVAVVSFIIVLASLGFGWPFGSKKETLKLPGTVELHEVRLGSKVGGRVADVMVFEGQEVPPGTDIVRFEAPELEAQRKQLECRLAIAREELKKAETGPLPQERAEAKALLDGALAKVDKVRIGWRKELKKQAEEELKIATADWKLAKENYDRIEAIRIQASKTEYDTAKTAWITAEGRLAAASAKMEMVSKGGWDFEILEAQAEMSRAEARYQLLTEATPRQEDKEIA
;
A
#
# COMPACT_ATOMS: atom_id res chain seq x y z
N MET A 1 9.76 119.05 -70.24
CA MET A 1 9.53 117.58 -70.20
C MET A 1 9.77 116.90 -68.84
N LYS A 2 10.22 117.60 -67.77
CA LYS A 2 10.54 116.96 -66.46
C LYS A 2 9.37 116.86 -65.45
N ARG A 3 8.23 117.54 -65.67
CA ARG A 3 7.09 117.57 -64.72
C ARG A 3 6.10 116.40 -64.87
N ILE A 4 6.00 115.81 -66.07
CA ILE A 4 5.06 114.70 -66.35
C ILE A 4 5.59 113.38 -65.78
N SER A 5 6.91 113.15 -65.80
CA SER A 5 7.53 111.94 -65.26
C SER A 5 7.39 111.80 -63.73
N ILE A 6 7.32 112.91 -63.00
CA ILE A 6 7.16 112.90 -61.53
C ILE A 6 5.73 112.48 -61.14
N ILE A 7 4.73 112.94 -61.90
CA ILE A 7 3.32 112.62 -61.63
C ILE A 7 3.04 111.14 -61.89
N VAL A 8 3.61 110.57 -62.97
CA VAL A 8 3.47 109.15 -63.28
C VAL A 8 4.15 108.27 -62.23
N ALA A 9 5.32 108.68 -61.72
CA ALA A 9 6.01 107.95 -60.65
C ALA A 9 5.19 107.91 -59.35
N VAL A 10 4.60 109.04 -58.95
CA VAL A 10 3.78 109.13 -57.72
C VAL A 10 2.49 108.32 -57.84
N VAL A 11 1.82 108.36 -59.00
CA VAL A 11 0.62 107.56 -59.23
C VAL A 11 0.93 106.06 -59.24
N SER A 12 2.05 105.64 -59.84
CA SER A 12 2.48 104.24 -59.80
C SER A 12 2.79 103.77 -58.38
N PHE A 13 3.41 104.64 -57.56
CA PHE A 13 3.77 104.32 -56.18
C PHE A 13 2.54 104.17 -55.28
N ILE A 14 1.51 105.01 -55.49
CA ILE A 14 0.24 104.93 -54.77
C ILE A 14 -0.54 103.67 -55.17
N ILE A 15 -0.51 103.28 -56.44
CA ILE A 15 -1.15 102.05 -56.91
C ILE A 15 -0.45 100.82 -56.31
N VAL A 16 0.88 100.82 -56.24
CA VAL A 16 1.67 99.73 -55.63
C VAL A 16 1.40 99.62 -54.13
N LEU A 17 1.34 100.74 -53.41
CA LEU A 17 0.99 100.78 -51.99
C LEU A 17 -0.46 100.34 -51.71
N ALA A 18 -1.40 100.71 -52.58
CA ALA A 18 -2.79 100.27 -52.48
C ALA A 18 -2.93 98.77 -52.74
N SER A 19 -2.19 98.22 -53.71
CA SER A 19 -2.17 96.77 -53.97
C SER A 19 -1.48 95.97 -52.86
N LEU A 20 -0.45 96.53 -52.21
CA LEU A 20 0.20 95.92 -51.05
C LEU A 20 -0.65 96.00 -49.79
N GLY A 21 -1.43 97.07 -49.60
CA GLY A 21 -2.34 97.24 -48.47
C GLY A 21 -3.63 96.41 -48.58
N PHE A 22 -4.17 96.22 -49.79
CA PHE A 22 -5.39 95.44 -50.01
C PHE A 22 -5.11 93.93 -50.10
N GLY A 23 -3.88 93.54 -50.44
CA GLY A 23 -3.46 92.15 -50.66
C GLY A 23 -2.76 91.47 -49.49
N TRP A 24 -2.71 92.06 -48.28
CA TRP A 24 -2.02 91.47 -47.13
C TRP A 24 -2.99 90.92 -46.06
N PRO A 25 -3.35 89.62 -46.10
CA PRO A 25 -4.17 88.98 -45.09
C PRO A 25 -3.26 88.27 -44.08
N PHE A 26 -2.87 88.95 -42.99
CA PHE A 26 -2.16 88.31 -41.87
C PHE A 26 -2.90 88.45 -40.54
N GLY A 27 -4.21 88.24 -40.61
CA GLY A 27 -5.00 87.74 -39.48
C GLY A 27 -5.15 86.23 -39.62
N SER A 28 -4.09 85.44 -39.39
CA SER A 28 -4.21 83.98 -39.31
C SER A 28 -4.92 83.57 -38.02
N LYS A 29 -6.23 83.82 -37.94
CA LYS A 29 -7.08 83.08 -37.01
C LYS A 29 -7.14 81.66 -37.56
N LYS A 30 -6.37 80.75 -36.95
CA LYS A 30 -6.52 79.31 -37.20
C LYS A 30 -7.99 78.98 -36.98
N GLU A 31 -8.76 78.76 -38.05
CA GLU A 31 -10.13 78.29 -37.95
C GLU A 31 -10.09 76.87 -37.36
N THR A 32 -10.28 76.78 -36.04
CA THR A 32 -10.50 75.50 -35.38
C THR A 32 -11.83 74.95 -35.85
N LEU A 33 -11.77 73.94 -36.74
CA LEU A 33 -12.93 73.20 -37.23
C LEU A 33 -13.62 72.52 -36.04
N LYS A 34 -14.77 73.07 -35.63
CA LYS A 34 -15.61 72.49 -34.58
C LYS A 34 -16.63 71.57 -35.24
N LEU A 35 -16.37 70.27 -35.19
CA LEU A 35 -17.31 69.25 -35.63
C LEU A 35 -18.11 68.76 -34.43
N PRO A 36 -19.45 68.69 -34.50
CA PRO A 36 -20.22 67.96 -33.51
C PRO A 36 -19.89 66.46 -33.67
N GLY A 37 -19.46 65.83 -32.58
CA GLY A 37 -19.21 64.41 -32.52
C GLY A 37 -19.74 63.87 -31.19
N THR A 38 -20.23 62.64 -31.22
CA THR A 38 -20.64 61.93 -30.01
C THR A 38 -19.53 60.94 -29.66
N VAL A 39 -19.11 60.93 -28.41
CA VAL A 39 -18.18 59.93 -27.89
C VAL A 39 -19.01 58.73 -27.46
N GLU A 40 -18.79 57.58 -28.09
CA GLU A 40 -19.40 56.32 -27.66
C GLU A 40 -18.49 55.64 -26.62
N LEU A 41 -19.05 55.28 -25.47
CA LEU A 41 -18.39 54.49 -24.44
C LEU A 41 -19.05 53.12 -24.36
N HIS A 42 -18.24 52.07 -24.27
CA HIS A 42 -18.73 50.72 -23.99
C HIS A 42 -18.79 50.50 -22.48
N GLU A 43 -19.98 50.65 -21.91
CA GLU A 43 -20.24 50.36 -20.51
C GLU A 43 -20.65 48.90 -20.33
N VAL A 44 -20.02 48.21 -19.37
CA VAL A 44 -20.40 46.85 -18.99
C VAL A 44 -20.71 46.85 -17.50
N ARG A 45 -21.90 46.36 -17.14
CA ARG A 45 -22.28 46.17 -15.74
C ARG A 45 -21.80 44.80 -15.29
N LEU A 46 -20.85 44.79 -14.35
CA LEU A 46 -20.32 43.57 -13.76
C LEU A 46 -21.25 43.09 -12.65
N GLY A 47 -21.64 41.81 -12.72
CA GLY A 47 -22.43 41.14 -11.68
C GLY A 47 -21.81 39.81 -11.32
N SER A 48 -21.89 39.42 -10.05
CA SER A 48 -21.42 38.10 -9.62
C SER A 48 -22.38 37.01 -10.11
N LYS A 49 -21.82 35.89 -10.58
CA LYS A 49 -22.60 34.68 -10.91
C LYS A 49 -23.07 33.93 -9.67
N VAL A 50 -22.39 34.12 -8.54
CA VAL A 50 -22.69 33.49 -7.25
C VAL A 50 -22.96 34.57 -6.22
N GLY A 51 -24.06 34.44 -5.48
CA GLY A 51 -24.34 35.32 -4.34
C GLY A 51 -23.45 34.97 -3.15
N GLY A 52 -23.27 35.92 -2.22
CA GLY A 52 -22.48 35.69 -1.01
C GLY A 52 -22.11 36.97 -0.28
N ARG A 53 -21.41 36.83 0.85
CA ARG A 53 -20.85 37.95 1.60
C ARG A 53 -19.53 38.39 0.96
N VAL A 54 -19.35 39.69 0.75
CA VAL A 54 -18.08 40.26 0.26
C VAL A 54 -17.05 40.18 1.39
N ALA A 55 -15.94 39.50 1.12
CA ALA A 55 -14.78 39.44 2.00
C ALA A 55 -13.91 40.68 1.83
N ASP A 56 -13.61 41.02 0.58
CA ASP A 56 -12.71 42.12 0.26
C ASP A 56 -13.01 42.71 -1.13
N VAL A 57 -12.73 44.01 -1.28
CA VAL A 57 -12.83 44.76 -2.54
C VAL A 57 -11.44 45.28 -2.86
N MET A 58 -10.84 44.78 -3.94
CA MET A 58 -9.40 44.95 -4.22
C MET A 58 -9.09 46.13 -5.14
N VAL A 59 -10.11 46.89 -5.54
CA VAL A 59 -9.99 48.02 -6.47
C VAL A 59 -10.76 49.22 -5.97
N PHE A 60 -10.32 50.41 -6.37
CA PHE A 60 -10.97 51.67 -6.04
C PHE A 60 -11.77 52.22 -7.23
N GLU A 61 -12.76 53.06 -6.95
CA GLU A 61 -13.53 53.72 -8.00
C GLU A 61 -12.63 54.62 -8.87
N GLY A 62 -12.77 54.48 -10.19
CA GLY A 62 -11.94 55.21 -11.17
C GLY A 62 -10.55 54.61 -11.43
N GLN A 63 -10.22 53.48 -10.80
CA GLN A 63 -8.98 52.76 -11.07
C GLN A 63 -9.04 52.04 -12.43
N GLU A 64 -8.02 52.22 -13.26
CA GLU A 64 -7.86 51.46 -14.50
C GLU A 64 -7.42 50.03 -14.18
N VAL A 65 -8.18 49.05 -14.66
CA VAL A 65 -7.95 47.63 -14.35
C VAL A 65 -7.81 46.81 -15.64
N PRO A 66 -6.73 46.02 -15.80
CA PRO A 66 -6.59 45.13 -16.94
C PRO A 66 -7.54 43.92 -16.83
N PRO A 67 -7.86 43.26 -17.96
CA PRO A 67 -8.68 42.05 -17.95
C PRO A 67 -8.09 40.94 -17.06
N GLY A 68 -8.95 40.25 -16.30
CA GLY A 68 -8.57 39.17 -15.39
C GLY A 68 -8.16 39.61 -13.99
N THR A 69 -8.25 40.91 -13.68
CA THR A 69 -8.01 41.43 -12.33
C THR A 69 -9.15 41.04 -11.39
N ASP A 70 -8.82 40.51 -10.21
CA ASP A 70 -9.79 40.27 -9.13
C ASP A 70 -10.31 41.62 -8.60
N ILE A 71 -11.60 41.86 -8.71
CA ILE A 71 -12.25 43.10 -8.26
C ILE A 71 -12.83 42.91 -6.86
N VAL A 72 -13.51 41.79 -6.64
CA VAL A 72 -14.19 41.45 -5.38
C VAL A 72 -13.93 39.99 -5.05
N ARG A 73 -13.62 39.71 -3.79
CA ARG A 73 -13.56 38.34 -3.24
C ARG A 73 -14.74 38.12 -2.31
N PHE A 74 -15.44 37.01 -2.51
CA PHE A 74 -16.51 36.57 -1.60
C PHE A 74 -15.95 35.63 -0.54
N GLU A 75 -16.56 35.64 0.64
CA GLU A 75 -16.28 34.64 1.65
C GLU A 75 -16.92 33.29 1.27
N ALA A 76 -16.19 32.21 1.50
CA ALA A 76 -16.67 30.86 1.23
C ALA A 76 -16.17 29.85 2.28
N PRO A 77 -16.57 30.00 3.56
CA PRO A 77 -16.07 29.15 4.63
C PRO A 77 -16.41 27.67 4.42
N GLU A 78 -17.56 27.34 3.83
CA GLU A 78 -17.93 25.95 3.51
C GLU A 78 -17.02 25.35 2.43
N LEU A 79 -16.70 26.13 1.38
CA LEU A 79 -15.81 25.67 0.31
C LEU A 79 -14.38 25.50 0.81
N GLU A 80 -13.91 26.40 1.68
CA GLU A 80 -12.59 26.26 2.32
C GLU A 80 -12.52 25.02 3.22
N ALA A 81 -13.57 24.76 4.01
CA ALA A 81 -13.66 23.56 4.83
C ALA A 81 -13.69 22.29 3.98
N GLN A 82 -14.47 22.29 2.90
CA GLN A 82 -14.53 21.17 1.94
C GLN A 82 -13.18 20.94 1.26
N ARG A 83 -12.49 22.02 0.85
CA ARG A 83 -11.14 21.93 0.28
C ARG A 83 -10.17 21.29 1.25
N LYS A 84 -10.14 21.75 2.51
CA LYS A 84 -9.30 21.16 3.57
C LYS A 84 -9.62 19.68 3.79
N GLN A 85 -10.89 19.30 3.82
CA GLN A 85 -11.30 17.90 3.96
C GLN A 85 -10.80 17.03 2.79
N LEU A 86 -10.90 17.53 1.56
CA LEU A 86 -10.41 16.85 0.37
C LEU A 86 -8.88 16.77 0.32
N GLU A 87 -8.18 17.83 0.74
CA GLU A 87 -6.72 17.85 0.88
C GLU A 87 -6.25 16.78 1.87
N CYS A 88 -6.91 16.66 3.03
CA CYS A 88 -6.62 15.60 4.00
C CYS A 88 -6.87 14.19 3.42
N ARG A 89 -7.98 14.00 2.70
CA ARG A 89 -8.27 12.71 2.05
C ARG A 89 -7.24 12.35 0.99
N LEU A 90 -6.82 13.33 0.17
CA LEU A 90 -5.77 13.16 -0.83
C LEU A 90 -4.42 12.81 -0.16
N ALA A 91 -4.10 13.42 0.97
CA ALA A 91 -2.89 13.10 1.72
C ALA A 91 -2.92 11.64 2.23
N ILE A 92 -4.06 11.19 2.77
CA ILE A 92 -4.23 9.79 3.21
C ILE A 92 -4.06 8.82 2.03
N ALA A 93 -4.76 9.06 0.91
CA ALA A 93 -4.68 8.21 -0.28
C ALA A 93 -3.24 8.12 -0.84
N ARG A 94 -2.51 9.24 -0.87
CA ARG A 94 -1.10 9.24 -1.29
C ARG A 94 -0.20 8.42 -0.37
N GLU A 95 -0.43 8.46 0.94
CA GLU A 95 0.33 7.63 1.89
C GLU A 95 -0.05 6.14 1.80
N GLU A 96 -1.31 5.84 1.50
CA GLU A 96 -1.76 4.47 1.19
C GLU A 96 -1.11 3.94 -0.09
N LEU A 97 -1.07 4.75 -1.15
CA LEU A 97 -0.39 4.41 -2.41
C LEU A 97 1.11 4.14 -2.18
N LYS A 98 1.81 5.00 -1.42
CA LYS A 98 3.23 4.79 -1.08
C LYS A 98 3.45 3.48 -0.33
N LYS A 99 2.57 3.13 0.61
CA LYS A 99 2.63 1.85 1.33
C LYS A 99 2.41 0.68 0.37
N ALA A 100 1.43 0.79 -0.52
CA ALA A 100 1.17 -0.22 -1.54
C ALA A 100 2.39 -0.41 -2.47
N GLU A 101 3.02 0.67 -2.93
CA GLU A 101 4.21 0.65 -3.80
C GLU A 101 5.46 0.08 -3.13
N THR A 102 5.67 0.37 -1.84
CA THR A 102 6.83 -0.12 -1.08
C THR A 102 6.75 -1.63 -0.81
N GLY A 103 5.53 -2.19 -0.84
CA GLY A 103 5.27 -3.60 -0.60
C GLY A 103 5.56 -4.02 0.85
N PRO A 104 5.68 -5.34 1.12
CA PRO A 104 5.88 -5.87 2.47
C PRO A 104 7.15 -5.39 3.14
N LEU A 105 7.03 -5.02 4.42
CA LEU A 105 8.18 -4.55 5.19
C LEU A 105 9.25 -5.64 5.31
N PRO A 106 10.55 -5.29 5.38
CA PRO A 106 11.60 -6.25 5.65
C PRO A 106 11.38 -7.05 6.94
N GLN A 107 10.75 -6.42 7.94
CA GLN A 107 10.39 -7.05 9.21
C GLN A 107 9.32 -8.14 9.03
N GLU A 108 8.28 -7.90 8.24
CA GLU A 108 7.23 -8.89 7.95
C GLU A 108 7.79 -10.08 7.17
N ARG A 109 8.70 -9.83 6.21
CA ARG A 109 9.41 -10.89 5.49
C ARG A 109 10.31 -11.71 6.42
N ALA A 110 11.01 -11.06 7.35
CA ALA A 110 11.84 -11.74 8.33
C ALA A 110 11.01 -12.59 9.30
N GLU A 111 9.86 -12.08 9.76
CA GLU A 111 8.92 -12.82 10.61
C GLU A 111 8.38 -14.06 9.87
N ALA A 112 7.93 -13.90 8.63
CA ALA A 112 7.43 -15.01 7.83
C ALA A 112 8.51 -16.05 7.54
N LYS A 113 9.76 -15.63 7.30
CA LYS A 113 10.89 -16.54 7.18
C LYS A 113 11.17 -17.29 8.48
N ALA A 114 11.15 -16.61 9.63
CA ALA A 114 11.33 -17.25 10.93
C ALA A 114 10.21 -18.26 11.23
N LEU A 115 8.98 -17.98 10.79
CA LEU A 115 7.86 -18.91 10.87
C LEU A 115 8.10 -20.17 10.01
N LEU A 116 8.61 -20.00 8.79
CA LEU A 116 8.98 -21.11 7.89
C LEU A 116 10.12 -21.94 8.49
N ASP A 117 11.17 -21.31 8.98
CA ASP A 117 12.32 -21.99 9.63
C ASP A 117 11.85 -22.78 10.87
N GLY A 118 10.92 -22.22 11.65
CA GLY A 118 10.29 -22.91 12.78
C GLY A 118 9.44 -24.12 12.36
N ALA A 119 8.70 -24.01 11.25
CA ALA A 119 7.91 -25.11 10.71
C ALA A 119 8.82 -26.24 10.16
N LEU A 120 9.91 -25.90 9.49
CA LEU A 120 10.93 -26.86 9.05
C LEU A 120 11.53 -27.60 10.24
N ALA A 121 11.88 -26.90 11.32
CA ALA A 121 12.39 -27.51 12.54
C ALA A 121 11.39 -28.47 13.19
N LYS A 122 10.07 -28.17 13.10
CA LYS A 122 9.02 -29.10 13.55
C LYS A 122 8.99 -30.36 12.69
N VAL A 123 9.03 -30.23 11.35
CA VAL A 123 9.07 -31.38 10.43
C VAL A 123 10.29 -32.25 10.73
N ASP A 124 11.47 -31.64 10.91
CA ASP A 124 12.68 -32.36 11.26
C ASP A 124 12.58 -33.06 12.61
N LYS A 125 11.97 -32.41 13.62
CA LYS A 125 11.74 -33.01 14.93
C LYS A 125 10.84 -34.26 14.83
N VAL A 126 9.77 -34.19 14.04
CA VAL A 126 8.86 -35.33 13.82
C VAL A 126 9.54 -36.43 13.01
N ARG A 127 10.32 -36.07 11.97
CA ARG A 127 11.07 -37.02 11.13
C ARG A 127 12.19 -37.75 11.86
N ILE A 128 12.93 -37.03 12.73
CA ILE A 128 13.91 -37.63 13.63
C ILE A 128 13.19 -38.57 14.62
N GLY A 129 11.93 -38.28 14.95
CA GLY A 129 11.03 -39.15 15.67
C GLY A 129 11.51 -39.44 17.09
N TRP A 130 11.36 -40.70 17.51
CA TRP A 130 11.87 -41.18 18.79
C TRP A 130 13.40 -41.13 18.80
N ARG A 131 13.94 -40.40 19.79
CA ARG A 131 15.36 -40.36 20.16
C ARG A 131 15.99 -41.76 20.07
N LYS A 132 17.24 -41.88 19.57
CA LYS A 132 17.95 -43.16 19.44
C LYS A 132 17.95 -43.95 20.75
N GLU A 133 17.96 -43.23 21.87
CA GLU A 133 17.84 -43.73 23.23
C GLU A 133 16.52 -44.47 23.48
N LEU A 134 15.39 -43.95 23.01
CA LEU A 134 14.06 -44.56 23.16
C LEU A 134 13.92 -45.82 22.31
N LYS A 135 14.49 -45.83 21.09
CA LYS A 135 14.58 -47.04 20.25
C LYS A 135 15.38 -48.14 20.94
N LYS A 136 16.55 -47.80 21.48
CA LYS A 136 17.36 -48.75 22.25
C LYS A 136 16.62 -49.27 23.48
N GLN A 137 15.92 -48.40 24.21
CA GLN A 137 15.16 -48.83 25.39
C GLN A 137 14.05 -49.84 25.03
N ALA A 138 13.29 -49.58 23.97
CA ALA A 138 12.24 -50.49 23.51
C ALA A 138 12.84 -51.82 22.98
N GLU A 139 13.99 -51.78 22.32
CA GLU A 139 14.70 -52.96 21.86
C GLU A 139 15.19 -53.82 23.03
N GLU A 140 15.78 -53.21 24.06
CA GLU A 140 16.24 -53.93 25.26
C GLU A 140 15.06 -54.50 26.07
N GLU A 141 13.94 -53.77 26.16
CA GLU A 141 12.73 -54.26 26.81
C GLU A 141 12.12 -55.45 26.06
N LEU A 142 12.14 -55.43 24.72
CA LEU A 142 11.74 -56.59 23.91
C LEU A 142 12.69 -57.77 24.15
N LYS A 143 14.02 -57.55 24.19
CA LYS A 143 15.00 -58.60 24.49
C LYS A 143 14.71 -59.25 25.85
N ILE A 144 14.51 -58.46 26.90
CA ILE A 144 14.17 -58.96 28.24
C ILE A 144 12.86 -59.76 28.20
N ALA A 145 11.79 -59.21 27.61
CA ALA A 145 10.50 -59.88 27.53
C ALA A 145 10.55 -61.19 26.72
N THR A 146 11.37 -61.25 25.66
CA THR A 146 11.58 -62.49 24.89
C THR A 146 12.33 -63.55 25.69
N ALA A 147 13.32 -63.14 26.50
CA ALA A 147 14.05 -64.05 27.37
C ALA A 147 13.14 -64.60 28.48
N ASP A 148 12.33 -63.75 29.11
CA ASP A 148 11.34 -64.13 30.11
C ASP A 148 10.30 -65.12 29.54
N TRP A 149 9.78 -64.84 28.34
CA TRP A 149 8.84 -65.74 27.67
C TRP A 149 9.45 -67.11 27.37
N LYS A 150 10.70 -67.15 26.87
CA LYS A 150 11.40 -68.42 26.62
C LYS A 150 11.56 -69.23 27.90
N LEU A 151 12.02 -68.59 28.98
CA LEU A 151 12.19 -69.25 30.27
C LEU A 151 10.86 -69.78 30.83
N ALA A 152 9.80 -68.97 30.78
CA ALA A 152 8.48 -69.37 31.26
C ALA A 152 7.88 -70.51 30.42
N LYS A 153 8.10 -70.49 29.10
CA LYS A 153 7.68 -71.55 28.19
C LYS A 153 8.43 -72.85 28.43
N GLU A 154 9.75 -72.81 28.55
CA GLU A 154 10.56 -74.00 28.86
C GLU A 154 10.17 -74.63 30.21
N ASN A 155 9.86 -73.80 31.22
CA ASN A 155 9.37 -74.29 32.50
C ASN A 155 7.98 -74.95 32.38
N TYR A 156 7.07 -74.33 31.63
CA TYR A 156 5.76 -74.91 31.34
C TYR A 156 5.89 -76.25 30.59
N ASP A 157 6.69 -76.31 29.53
CA ASP A 157 6.92 -77.52 28.73
C ASP A 157 7.52 -78.65 29.59
N ARG A 158 8.41 -78.31 30.53
CA ARG A 158 8.98 -79.27 31.49
C ARG A 158 7.92 -79.85 32.42
N ILE A 159 7.04 -79.00 32.99
CA ILE A 159 5.97 -79.44 33.89
C ILE A 159 4.90 -80.23 33.13
N GLU A 160 4.60 -79.85 31.88
CA GLU A 160 3.69 -80.59 31.01
C GLU A 160 4.23 -81.99 30.67
N ALA A 161 5.54 -82.13 30.45
CA ALA A 161 6.17 -83.44 30.21
C ALA A 161 6.01 -84.41 31.41
N ILE A 162 5.92 -83.88 32.65
CA ILE A 162 5.73 -84.66 33.88
C ILE A 162 4.31 -84.51 34.45
N ARG A 163 3.30 -84.18 33.62
CA ARG A 163 1.91 -83.88 34.03
C ARG A 163 1.29 -84.86 35.01
N ILE A 164 1.57 -86.16 34.86
CA ILE A 164 1.01 -87.23 35.69
C ILE A 164 1.59 -87.23 37.11
N GLN A 165 2.84 -86.76 37.25
CA GLN A 165 3.58 -86.73 38.51
C GLN A 165 3.54 -85.35 39.18
N ALA A 166 3.34 -84.28 38.40
CA ALA A 166 3.22 -82.92 38.89
C ALA A 166 1.85 -82.67 39.55
N SER A 167 1.83 -81.81 40.56
CA SER A 167 0.58 -81.38 41.20
C SER A 167 -0.21 -80.44 40.27
N LYS A 168 -1.55 -80.42 40.43
CA LYS A 168 -2.41 -79.49 39.69
C LYS A 168 -1.99 -78.02 39.90
N THR A 169 -1.59 -77.67 41.11
CA THR A 169 -1.13 -76.33 41.47
C THR A 169 0.15 -75.96 40.73
N GLU A 170 1.15 -76.85 40.66
CA GLU A 170 2.39 -76.60 39.91
C GLU A 170 2.10 -76.36 38.43
N TYR A 171 1.24 -77.18 37.83
CA TYR A 171 0.81 -76.97 36.45
C TYR A 171 0.14 -75.61 36.23
N ASP A 172 -0.82 -75.25 37.08
CA ASP A 172 -1.55 -73.99 36.96
C ASP A 172 -0.61 -72.78 37.17
N THR A 173 0.38 -72.88 38.06
CA THR A 173 1.40 -71.82 38.24
C THR A 173 2.33 -71.68 37.04
N ALA A 174 2.78 -72.79 36.45
CA ALA A 174 3.62 -72.74 35.25
C ALA A 174 2.85 -72.20 34.04
N LYS A 175 1.58 -72.61 33.89
CA LYS A 175 0.69 -72.12 32.83
C LYS A 175 0.42 -70.62 32.97
N THR A 176 0.12 -70.14 34.17
CA THR A 176 -0.10 -68.71 34.41
C THR A 176 1.18 -67.89 34.23
N ALA A 177 2.35 -68.41 34.63
CA ALA A 177 3.64 -67.80 34.37
C ALA A 177 3.92 -67.65 32.86
N TRP A 178 3.61 -68.67 32.06
CA TRP A 178 3.75 -68.59 30.60
C TRP A 178 2.79 -67.56 29.98
N ILE A 179 1.50 -67.59 30.34
CA ILE A 179 0.49 -66.65 29.82
C ILE A 179 0.85 -65.20 30.18
N THR A 180 1.33 -64.97 31.41
CA THR A 180 1.73 -63.62 31.84
C THR A 180 2.99 -63.14 31.11
N ALA A 181 3.97 -64.03 30.88
CA ALA A 181 5.15 -63.72 30.07
C ALA A 181 4.81 -63.46 28.60
N GLU A 182 3.84 -64.17 28.03
CA GLU A 182 3.31 -63.94 26.69
C GLU A 182 2.64 -62.56 26.57
N GLY A 183 1.82 -62.18 27.55
CA GLY A 183 1.25 -60.83 27.61
C GLY A 183 2.31 -59.73 27.70
N ARG A 184 3.39 -59.95 28.46
CA ARG A 184 4.53 -59.02 28.55
C ARG A 184 5.29 -58.91 27.23
N LEU A 185 5.52 -60.03 26.54
CA LEU A 185 6.13 -60.03 25.22
C LEU A 185 5.28 -59.26 24.20
N ALA A 186 3.98 -59.49 24.17
CA ALA A 186 3.05 -58.79 23.29
C ALA A 186 3.04 -57.27 23.55
N ALA A 187 3.08 -56.86 24.82
CA ALA A 187 3.17 -55.45 25.20
C ALA A 187 4.51 -54.83 24.76
N ALA A 188 5.63 -55.52 24.97
CA ALA A 188 6.95 -55.05 24.56
C ALA A 188 7.10 -54.99 23.03
N SER A 189 6.54 -55.95 22.29
CA SER A 189 6.54 -55.93 20.82
C SER A 189 5.69 -54.80 20.28
N ALA A 190 4.50 -54.54 20.85
CA ALA A 190 3.66 -53.41 20.47
C ALA A 190 4.36 -52.06 20.74
N LYS A 191 5.09 -51.95 21.86
CA LYS A 191 5.89 -50.76 22.17
C LYS A 191 7.05 -50.56 21.19
N MET A 192 7.76 -51.63 20.84
CA MET A 192 8.82 -51.57 19.82
C MET A 192 8.24 -51.21 18.45
N GLU A 193 7.09 -51.76 18.09
CA GLU A 193 6.39 -51.45 16.84
C GLU A 193 6.02 -49.96 16.77
N MET A 194 5.42 -49.41 17.83
CA MET A 194 5.08 -47.99 17.96
C MET A 194 6.31 -47.09 17.78
N VAL A 195 7.43 -47.45 18.40
CA VAL A 195 8.69 -46.69 18.34
C VAL A 195 9.40 -46.85 16.98
N SER A 196 9.23 -47.99 16.32
CA SER A 196 9.84 -48.31 15.02
C SER A 196 9.14 -47.65 13.83
N LYS A 197 7.80 -47.59 13.86
CA LYS A 197 6.98 -46.92 12.84
C LYS A 197 7.21 -45.40 12.78
N GLY A 198 7.84 -44.81 13.81
CA GLY A 198 8.13 -43.38 13.85
C GLY A 198 6.93 -42.54 14.24
N GLY A 199 7.10 -41.21 14.34
CA GLY A 199 5.98 -40.28 14.49
C GLY A 199 4.97 -40.58 13.39
N TRP A 200 3.70 -40.72 13.76
CA TRP A 200 2.69 -41.34 12.92
C TRP A 200 2.70 -40.62 11.57
N ASP A 201 2.50 -41.32 10.44
CA ASP A 201 2.49 -40.67 9.11
C ASP A 201 1.60 -39.41 9.08
N PHE A 202 0.57 -39.40 9.92
CA PHE A 202 -0.29 -38.25 10.21
C PHE A 202 0.43 -37.03 10.82
N GLU A 203 1.32 -37.19 11.79
CA GLU A 203 2.10 -36.09 12.39
C GLU A 203 3.07 -35.47 11.38
N ILE A 204 3.65 -36.30 10.50
CA ILE A 204 4.51 -35.80 9.42
C ILE A 204 3.67 -34.99 8.42
N LEU A 205 2.52 -35.51 8.03
CA LEU A 205 1.56 -34.80 7.16
C LEU A 205 1.08 -33.49 7.78
N GLU A 206 0.78 -33.46 9.07
CA GLU A 206 0.38 -32.25 9.78
C GLU A 206 1.51 -31.23 9.81
N ALA A 207 2.74 -31.64 10.15
CA ALA A 207 3.90 -30.77 10.16
C ALA A 207 4.24 -30.25 8.74
N GLN A 208 4.08 -31.08 7.70
CA GLN A 208 4.21 -30.67 6.30
C GLN A 208 3.11 -29.70 5.87
N ALA A 209 1.88 -29.87 6.35
CA ALA A 209 0.80 -28.93 6.12
C ALA A 209 1.08 -27.58 6.80
N GLU A 210 1.63 -27.57 8.01
CA GLU A 210 2.09 -26.34 8.67
C GLU A 210 3.24 -25.67 7.89
N MET A 211 4.22 -26.45 7.42
CA MET A 211 5.32 -25.95 6.59
C MET A 211 4.81 -25.32 5.30
N SER A 212 3.94 -25.99 4.56
CA SER A 212 3.40 -25.46 3.29
C SER A 212 2.58 -24.19 3.49
N ARG A 213 1.83 -24.07 4.60
CA ARG A 213 1.16 -22.81 4.98
C ARG A 213 2.15 -21.69 5.29
N ALA A 214 3.23 -22.00 6.02
CA ALA A 214 4.27 -21.02 6.34
C ALA A 214 5.04 -20.58 5.08
N GLU A 215 5.32 -21.52 4.18
CA GLU A 215 5.96 -21.26 2.90
C GLU A 215 5.08 -20.40 2.00
N ALA A 216 3.78 -20.72 1.88
CA ALA A 216 2.83 -19.89 1.14
C ALA A 216 2.75 -18.47 1.70
N ARG A 217 2.78 -18.28 3.04
CA ARG A 217 2.82 -16.95 3.65
C ARG A 217 4.11 -16.20 3.32
N TYR A 218 5.26 -16.87 3.36
CA TYR A 218 6.54 -16.26 2.99
C TYR A 218 6.57 -15.89 1.51
N GLN A 219 6.13 -16.80 0.63
CA GLN A 219 6.02 -16.59 -0.82
C GLN A 219 5.09 -15.41 -1.12
N LEU A 220 3.92 -15.32 -0.48
CA LEU A 220 3.03 -14.18 -0.62
C LEU A 220 3.73 -12.85 -0.27
N LEU A 221 4.61 -12.82 0.73
CA LEU A 221 5.32 -11.59 1.11
C LEU A 221 6.57 -11.30 0.26
N THR A 222 7.12 -12.30 -0.43
CA THR A 222 8.22 -12.12 -1.37
C THR A 222 7.75 -11.82 -2.80
N GLU A 223 6.64 -12.44 -3.20
CA GLU A 223 5.98 -12.29 -4.51
C GLU A 223 4.94 -11.17 -4.52
N ALA A 224 4.51 -10.66 -3.36
CA ALA A 224 3.84 -9.37 -3.26
C ALA A 224 4.81 -8.23 -3.62
N THR A 225 5.26 -8.21 -4.87
CA THR A 225 5.28 -6.97 -5.62
C THR A 225 3.88 -6.35 -5.54
N PRO A 226 3.78 -5.01 -5.48
CA PRO A 226 2.49 -4.33 -5.31
C PRO A 226 1.47 -4.88 -6.31
N ARG A 227 0.36 -5.47 -5.82
CA ARG A 227 -0.68 -5.98 -6.72
C ARG A 227 -1.16 -4.80 -7.56
N GLN A 228 -1.33 -5.01 -8.87
CA GLN A 228 -1.86 -3.95 -9.73
C GLN A 228 -3.24 -3.48 -9.24
N GLU A 229 -4.04 -4.40 -8.69
CA GLU A 229 -5.32 -4.13 -8.05
C GLU A 229 -5.20 -3.11 -6.88
N ASP A 230 -4.18 -3.22 -6.03
CA ASP A 230 -3.97 -2.30 -4.91
C ASP A 230 -3.51 -0.90 -5.39
N LYS A 231 -2.85 -0.81 -6.55
CA LYS A 231 -2.49 0.46 -7.19
C LYS A 231 -3.65 1.13 -7.91
N GLU A 232 -4.62 0.35 -8.39
CA GLU A 232 -5.79 0.86 -9.12
C GLU A 232 -6.89 1.37 -8.19
N ILE A 233 -6.90 0.92 -6.92
CA ILE A 233 -7.89 1.29 -5.91
C ILE A 233 -7.45 2.50 -5.06
N ALA A 234 -6.13 2.72 -4.89
CA ALA A 234 -5.54 3.82 -4.10
C ALA A 234 -5.35 5.11 -4.90
#